data_AF-A0A926G8L5-F1
#
_entry.id   AF-A0A926G8L5-F1
#
_cell.length_a   1.000
_cell.length_b   1.000
_cell.length_c   1.000
_cell.angle_alpha   90.00
_cell.angle_beta   90.00
_cell.angle_gamma   90.00
#
_symmetry.space_group_name_H-M   'P 1'
#
loop_
_entity.id
_entity.type
_entity.pdbx_description
1 polymer ?
#
loop_
_entity_poly.entity_id
_entity_poly.type
_entity_poly.pdbx_seq_one_letter_code
_entity_poly.pdbx_strand_id
1 'polypeptide(L)'
;MLTADHYTETPLATYDLRDATVIGGIIFNRDAPVLHSSFVQAGLSDILRSAPVLEDTVLINSMAGLRYFGHWLGDDTSAFEAFRGQSNVISLPLPAWDNTPVYASLFNHDWSQQMVVRSRKLTLVRDLGFSRAKADRYRTLRDRLRQNFGTVPDNRTKIVFLRRGPTGDRREIANSAELENRLAAAGVSIVTAEGDTRQLISQMLDAAVIITVEGSQSRHATYNLRDGGGMLTLLPPDRFYVAAHEWLRCLDMHSGMVIGSMAESGFTIDPDEVLAMVDQLLMRIDRQAAG
;
A
#
# COMPACT_ATOMS: atom_id res chain seq x y z
N MET A 1 13.68 26.60 6.77
CA MET A 1 12.43 25.86 6.52
C MET A 1 12.20 25.88 5.02
N LEU A 2 12.26 24.74 4.33
CA LEU A 2 11.95 24.67 2.91
C LEU A 2 10.42 24.66 2.77
N THR A 3 9.85 25.78 2.34
CA THR A 3 8.45 25.88 1.95
C THR A 3 8.38 25.60 0.45
N ALA A 4 7.90 24.40 0.09
CA ALA A 4 7.42 24.16 -1.26
C ALA A 4 6.00 24.75 -1.36
N ASP A 5 5.84 25.72 -2.24
CA ASP A 5 4.60 26.44 -2.57
C ASP A 5 3.88 25.85 -3.79
N HIS A 6 4.57 24.98 -4.54
CA HIS A 6 4.04 24.29 -5.71
C HIS A 6 4.39 22.80 -5.70
N TYR A 7 3.41 21.97 -6.06
CA TYR A 7 3.55 20.52 -6.27
C TYR A 7 3.14 20.18 -7.70
N THR A 8 3.99 19.45 -8.42
CA THR A 8 3.64 18.95 -9.76
C THR A 8 2.84 17.68 -9.61
N GLU A 9 1.53 17.77 -9.85
CA GLU A 9 0.68 16.59 -9.90
C GLU A 9 1.07 15.67 -11.06
N THR A 10 1.01 14.36 -10.82
CA THR A 10 1.09 13.35 -11.87
C THR A 10 -0.27 12.65 -11.92
N PRO A 11 -1.16 13.03 -12.85
CA PRO A 11 -2.52 12.50 -12.90
C PRO A 11 -2.52 11.02 -13.32
N LEU A 12 -3.65 10.36 -13.04
CA LEU A 12 -3.92 9.04 -13.58
C LEU A 12 -3.87 9.10 -15.10
N ALA A 13 -3.01 8.28 -15.71
CA ALA A 13 -2.87 8.18 -17.14
C ALA A 13 -3.59 6.92 -17.66
N THR A 14 -4.22 7.04 -18.82
CA THR A 14 -4.79 5.92 -19.57
C THR A 14 -4.18 5.87 -20.96
N TYR A 15 -3.93 4.66 -21.45
CA TYR A 15 -3.41 4.42 -22.80
C TYR A 15 -4.38 3.52 -23.55
N ASP A 16 -4.94 4.01 -24.65
CA ASP A 16 -5.76 3.22 -25.56
C ASP A 16 -4.85 2.38 -26.46
N LEU A 17 -4.84 1.08 -26.23
CA LEU A 17 -4.07 0.09 -26.99
C LEU A 17 -4.92 -0.59 -28.07
N ARG A 18 -6.21 -0.23 -28.19
CA ARG A 18 -7.18 -0.75 -29.16
C ARG A 18 -7.26 -2.28 -29.11
N ASP A 19 -7.26 -2.93 -30.28
CA ASP A 19 -7.28 -4.36 -30.47
C ASP A 19 -5.99 -4.98 -29.92
N ALA A 20 -6.11 -5.66 -28.77
CA ALA A 20 -4.98 -6.19 -28.04
C ALA A 20 -5.31 -7.49 -27.32
N THR A 21 -4.30 -8.35 -27.20
CA THR A 21 -4.34 -9.58 -26.41
C THR A 21 -3.30 -9.50 -25.30
N VAL A 22 -3.71 -9.71 -24.06
CA VAL A 22 -2.83 -9.83 -22.90
C VAL A 22 -2.63 -11.31 -22.60
N ILE A 23 -1.38 -11.75 -22.47
CA ILE A 23 -1.03 -13.11 -22.07
C ILE A 23 -0.01 -13.01 -20.95
N GLY A 24 -0.43 -13.33 -19.72
CA GLY A 24 0.34 -13.04 -18.52
C GLY A 24 0.67 -11.54 -18.46
N GLY A 25 1.94 -11.20 -18.28
CA GLY A 25 2.38 -9.81 -18.23
C GLY A 25 2.84 -9.20 -19.57
N ILE A 26 2.52 -9.81 -20.72
CA ILE A 26 2.84 -9.25 -22.05
C ILE A 26 1.54 -8.85 -22.76
N ILE A 27 1.51 -7.63 -23.29
CA ILE A 27 0.40 -7.11 -24.09
C ILE A 27 0.83 -7.14 -25.57
N PHE A 28 0.09 -7.86 -26.39
CA PHE A 28 0.26 -7.92 -27.84
C PHE A 28 -0.78 -7.01 -28.50
N ASN A 29 -0.33 -5.98 -29.22
CA ASN A 29 -1.19 -5.17 -30.08
C ASN A 29 -0.63 -5.18 -31.52
N ARG A 30 -1.23 -4.41 -32.43
CA ARG A 30 -0.83 -4.37 -33.85
C ARG A 30 0.55 -3.74 -34.09
N ASP A 31 1.02 -2.90 -33.17
CA ASP A 31 2.25 -2.13 -33.36
C ASP A 31 3.48 -2.90 -32.84
N ALA A 32 3.43 -3.36 -31.58
CA ALA A 32 4.51 -4.12 -30.94
C ALA A 32 4.04 -4.78 -29.63
N PRO A 33 4.69 -5.88 -29.20
CA PRO A 33 4.49 -6.38 -27.85
C PRO A 33 5.02 -5.39 -26.80
N VAL A 34 4.24 -5.18 -25.74
CA VAL A 34 4.62 -4.35 -24.59
C VAL A 34 4.77 -5.26 -23.37
N LEU A 35 5.95 -5.25 -22.77
CA LEU A 35 6.16 -5.88 -21.46
C LEU A 35 5.48 -5.04 -20.39
N HIS A 36 4.33 -5.50 -19.90
CA HIS A 36 3.62 -4.87 -18.79
C HIS A 36 4.14 -5.35 -17.43
N SER A 37 4.44 -6.66 -17.30
CA SER A 37 5.02 -7.25 -16.10
C SER A 37 5.84 -8.50 -16.43
N SER A 38 7.01 -8.64 -15.81
CA SER A 38 7.80 -9.87 -15.88
C SER A 38 7.41 -10.89 -14.80
N PHE A 39 6.49 -10.54 -13.88
CA PHE A 39 6.15 -11.36 -12.71
C PHE A 39 4.92 -12.23 -12.92
N VAL A 40 4.11 -11.94 -13.94
CA VAL A 40 2.93 -12.72 -14.30
C VAL A 40 3.25 -13.53 -15.55
N GLN A 41 3.30 -14.84 -15.41
CA GLN A 41 3.62 -15.76 -16.51
C GLN A 41 2.44 -16.68 -16.74
N ALA A 42 1.98 -16.75 -17.99
CA ALA A 42 0.95 -17.70 -18.40
C ALA A 42 1.58 -19.05 -18.71
N GLY A 43 0.98 -20.13 -18.22
CA GLY A 43 1.33 -21.49 -18.60
C GLY A 43 0.68 -21.89 -19.93
N LEU A 44 1.13 -23.01 -20.50
CA LEU A 44 0.55 -23.56 -21.73
C LEU A 44 -0.97 -23.80 -21.59
N SER A 45 -1.42 -24.27 -20.42
CA SER A 45 -2.85 -24.48 -20.14
C SER A 45 -3.67 -23.20 -20.17
N ASP A 46 -3.10 -22.07 -19.77
CA ASP A 46 -3.78 -20.77 -19.80
C ASP A 46 -3.94 -20.29 -21.25
N ILE A 47 -2.90 -20.49 -22.07
CA ILE A 47 -2.88 -20.10 -23.49
C ILE A 47 -3.84 -20.96 -24.32
N LEU A 48 -3.89 -22.26 -24.04
CA LEU A 48 -4.76 -23.20 -24.74
C LEU A 48 -6.24 -23.03 -24.34
N ARG A 49 -6.52 -22.42 -23.18
CA ARG A 49 -7.89 -22.10 -22.78
C ARG A 49 -8.41 -20.99 -23.68
N SER A 50 -9.55 -21.23 -24.34
CA SER A 50 -10.20 -20.19 -25.15
C SER A 50 -10.67 -19.06 -24.23
N ALA A 51 -10.04 -17.90 -24.35
CA ALA A 51 -10.53 -16.67 -23.76
C ALA A 51 -11.52 -15.99 -24.73
N PRO A 52 -12.72 -15.58 -24.26
CA PRO A 52 -13.64 -14.83 -25.09
C PRO A 52 -13.03 -13.49 -25.49
N VAL A 53 -13.45 -12.95 -26.64
CA VAL A 53 -13.09 -11.60 -27.05
C VAL A 53 -14.07 -10.64 -26.39
N LEU A 54 -13.53 -9.71 -25.60
CA LEU A 54 -14.27 -8.63 -24.95
C LEU A 54 -14.30 -7.41 -25.88
N GLU A 55 -15.39 -6.64 -25.85
CA GLU A 55 -15.52 -5.44 -26.68
C GLU A 55 -14.70 -4.26 -26.12
N ASP A 56 -14.72 -4.08 -24.79
CA ASP A 56 -14.01 -3.02 -24.08
C ASP A 56 -13.40 -3.63 -22.80
N THR A 57 -12.19 -3.21 -22.44
CA THR A 57 -11.49 -3.68 -21.24
C THR A 57 -10.60 -2.59 -20.67
N VAL A 58 -10.66 -2.41 -19.34
CA VAL A 58 -9.72 -1.58 -18.58
C VAL A 58 -8.80 -2.50 -17.78
N LEU A 59 -7.53 -2.54 -18.14
CA LEU A 59 -6.50 -3.30 -17.42
C LEU A 59 -5.87 -2.43 -16.34
N ILE A 60 -6.01 -2.84 -15.09
CA ILE A 60 -5.72 -1.98 -13.93
C ILE A 60 -4.79 -2.66 -12.93
N ASN A 61 -3.55 -2.89 -13.35
CA ASN A 61 -2.46 -3.18 -12.43
C ASN A 61 -1.23 -2.38 -12.81
N SER A 62 -0.43 -2.06 -11.80
CA SER A 62 0.95 -1.67 -12.03
C SER A 62 1.86 -2.90 -12.00
N MET A 63 3.00 -2.83 -12.69
CA MET A 63 4.03 -3.88 -12.59
C MET A 63 4.43 -4.12 -11.13
N ALA A 64 4.51 -3.05 -10.33
CA ALA A 64 4.84 -3.13 -8.92
C ALA A 64 3.73 -3.79 -8.09
N GLY A 65 2.46 -3.46 -8.37
CA GLY A 65 1.30 -4.07 -7.72
C GLY A 65 1.13 -5.56 -8.04
N LEU A 66 1.62 -6.02 -9.19
CA LEU A 66 1.70 -7.46 -9.52
C LEU A 66 2.82 -8.20 -8.78
N ARG A 67 3.75 -7.48 -8.14
CA ARG A 67 4.90 -8.08 -7.42
C ARG A 67 4.84 -7.90 -5.92
N TYR A 68 4.35 -6.75 -5.45
CA TYR A 68 4.45 -6.34 -4.07
C TYR A 68 3.08 -5.94 -3.53
N PHE A 69 2.65 -6.62 -2.46
CA PHE A 69 1.39 -6.34 -1.76
C PHE A 69 1.20 -4.85 -1.44
N GLY A 70 2.28 -4.18 -1.02
CA GLY A 70 2.21 -2.78 -0.66
C GLY A 70 1.91 -1.84 -1.85
N HIS A 71 2.38 -2.18 -3.04
CA HIS A 71 2.04 -1.44 -4.26
C HIS A 71 0.65 -1.81 -4.79
N TRP A 72 0.23 -3.06 -4.62
CA TRP A 72 -1.16 -3.41 -4.91
C TRP A 72 -2.10 -2.61 -4.01
N LEU A 73 -1.88 -2.67 -2.69
CA LEU A 73 -2.72 -1.98 -1.71
C LEU A 73 -2.63 -0.46 -1.86
N GLY A 74 -1.47 0.11 -2.19
CA GLY A 74 -1.27 1.56 -2.28
C GLY A 74 -1.57 2.18 -3.64
N ASP A 75 -1.29 1.51 -4.76
CA ASP A 75 -1.42 2.10 -6.10
C ASP A 75 -2.60 1.51 -6.84
N ASP A 76 -2.66 0.18 -6.94
CA ASP A 76 -3.66 -0.50 -7.76
C ASP A 76 -5.08 -0.33 -7.16
N THR A 77 -5.26 -0.41 -5.84
CA THR A 77 -6.59 -0.18 -5.21
C THR A 77 -7.13 1.22 -5.47
N SER A 78 -6.27 2.25 -5.50
CA SER A 78 -6.68 3.61 -5.86
C SER A 78 -7.03 3.70 -7.34
N ALA A 79 -6.30 3.01 -8.21
CA ALA A 79 -6.65 2.91 -9.62
C ALA A 79 -8.03 2.24 -9.79
N PHE A 80 -8.29 1.09 -9.12
CA PHE A 80 -9.61 0.44 -9.13
C PHE A 80 -10.73 1.40 -8.73
N GLU A 81 -10.52 2.22 -7.69
CA GLU A 81 -11.50 3.21 -7.24
C GLU A 81 -11.84 4.23 -8.34
N ALA A 82 -10.89 4.61 -9.20
CA ALA A 82 -11.12 5.55 -10.30
C ALA A 82 -12.07 5.01 -11.37
N PHE A 83 -12.21 3.68 -11.47
CA PHE A 83 -13.07 2.99 -12.44
C PHE A 83 -14.23 2.25 -11.78
N ARG A 84 -14.56 2.61 -10.54
CA ARG A 84 -15.65 1.98 -9.78
C ARG A 84 -16.96 1.99 -10.57
N GLY A 85 -17.67 0.86 -10.52
CA GLY A 85 -18.95 0.65 -11.20
C GLY A 85 -18.84 0.24 -12.67
N GLN A 86 -17.62 0.19 -13.23
CA GLN A 86 -17.39 -0.31 -14.57
C GLN A 86 -17.19 -1.83 -14.55
N SER A 87 -18.00 -2.57 -15.32
CA SER A 87 -17.95 -4.04 -15.38
C SER A 87 -16.83 -4.60 -16.24
N ASN A 88 -16.11 -3.75 -16.98
CA ASN A 88 -15.02 -4.12 -17.89
C ASN A 88 -13.62 -3.97 -17.25
N VAL A 89 -13.56 -3.78 -15.93
CA VAL A 89 -12.29 -3.67 -15.20
C VAL A 89 -11.71 -5.05 -14.93
N ILE A 90 -10.48 -5.27 -15.39
CA ILE A 90 -9.76 -6.53 -15.27
C ILE A 90 -8.42 -6.31 -14.60
N SER A 91 -8.10 -7.22 -13.69
CA SER A 91 -6.77 -7.39 -13.11
C SER A 91 -6.09 -8.60 -13.76
N LEU A 92 -4.77 -8.57 -13.92
CA LEU A 92 -4.01 -9.80 -14.02
C LEU A 92 -4.03 -10.55 -12.68
N PRO A 93 -3.77 -11.87 -12.65
CA PRO A 93 -3.72 -12.63 -11.41
C PRO A 93 -2.68 -12.07 -10.45
N LEU A 94 -3.09 -11.88 -9.20
CA LEU A 94 -2.23 -11.41 -8.12
C LEU A 94 -1.54 -12.59 -7.42
N PRO A 95 -0.35 -12.38 -6.83
CA PRO A 95 0.18 -13.33 -5.86
C PRO A 95 -0.81 -13.58 -4.71
N ALA A 96 -0.79 -14.79 -4.15
CA ALA A 96 -1.69 -15.21 -3.08
C ALA A 96 -1.31 -14.58 -1.73
N TRP A 97 -1.52 -13.27 -1.57
CA TRP A 97 -1.40 -12.61 -0.28
C TRP A 97 -2.72 -12.71 0.50
N ASP A 98 -2.67 -13.26 1.72
CA ASP A 98 -3.83 -13.46 2.59
C ASP A 98 -4.63 -12.18 2.87
N ASN A 99 -3.94 -11.04 2.85
CA ASN A 99 -4.54 -9.73 3.08
C ASN A 99 -5.43 -9.24 1.91
N THR A 100 -5.17 -9.69 0.68
CA THR A 100 -5.85 -9.24 -0.54
C THR A 100 -7.38 -9.40 -0.47
N PRO A 101 -7.93 -10.60 -0.21
CA PRO A 101 -9.38 -10.79 -0.15
C PRO A 101 -10.05 -9.95 0.95
N VAL A 102 -9.37 -9.75 2.09
CA VAL A 102 -9.91 -8.95 3.20
C VAL A 102 -10.00 -7.47 2.81
N TYR A 103 -8.95 -6.89 2.23
CA TYR A 103 -9.00 -5.51 1.74
C TYR A 103 -9.98 -5.34 0.56
N ALA A 104 -10.02 -6.28 -0.38
CA ALA A 104 -10.98 -6.24 -1.48
C ALA A 104 -12.43 -6.22 -0.97
N SER A 105 -12.74 -7.07 0.02
CA SER A 105 -14.04 -7.08 0.70
C SER A 105 -14.31 -5.75 1.43
N LEU A 106 -13.38 -5.26 2.24
CA LEU A 106 -13.55 -3.99 2.98
C LEU A 106 -13.66 -2.77 2.07
N PHE A 107 -13.06 -2.81 0.88
CA PHE A 107 -13.18 -1.74 -0.12
C PHE A 107 -14.35 -1.91 -1.08
N ASN A 108 -15.20 -2.95 -0.90
CA ASN A 108 -16.25 -3.34 -1.84
C ASN A 108 -15.74 -3.33 -3.29
N HIS A 109 -14.59 -3.95 -3.50
CA HIS A 109 -14.04 -4.07 -4.83
C HIS A 109 -14.60 -5.28 -5.55
N ASP A 110 -15.08 -5.03 -6.76
CA ASP A 110 -15.57 -6.05 -7.68
C ASP A 110 -14.73 -5.95 -8.95
N TRP A 111 -13.72 -6.82 -9.04
CA TRP A 111 -12.90 -6.98 -10.23
C TRP A 111 -12.81 -8.46 -10.57
N SER A 112 -12.57 -8.74 -11.85
CA SER A 112 -12.19 -10.07 -12.29
C SER A 112 -10.69 -10.17 -12.50
N GLN A 113 -10.11 -11.32 -12.17
CA GLN A 113 -8.73 -11.65 -12.51
C GLN A 113 -8.69 -12.58 -13.71
N GLN A 114 -7.90 -12.25 -14.72
CA GLN A 114 -7.78 -13.05 -15.94
C GLN A 114 -6.32 -13.14 -16.40
N MET A 115 -5.83 -14.36 -16.59
CA MET A 115 -4.46 -14.62 -17.08
C MET A 115 -4.29 -14.29 -18.56
N VAL A 116 -5.35 -14.50 -19.35
CA VAL A 116 -5.41 -14.19 -20.78
C VAL A 116 -6.64 -13.33 -21.03
N VAL A 117 -6.41 -12.19 -21.68
CA VAL A 117 -7.46 -11.22 -22.00
C VAL A 117 -7.39 -10.92 -23.49
N ARG A 118 -8.51 -11.06 -24.21
CA ARG A 118 -8.63 -10.62 -25.60
C ARG A 118 -9.63 -9.48 -25.65
N SER A 119 -9.22 -8.33 -26.15
CA SER A 119 -10.07 -7.13 -26.17
C SER A 119 -9.98 -6.39 -27.49
N ARG A 120 -11.13 -5.96 -28.04
CA ARG A 120 -11.16 -5.08 -29.21
C ARG A 120 -10.76 -3.65 -28.86
N LYS A 121 -10.90 -3.26 -27.59
CA LYS A 121 -10.51 -1.96 -27.06
C LYS A 121 -9.94 -2.14 -25.65
N LEU A 122 -8.62 -2.24 -25.58
CA LEU A 122 -7.89 -2.33 -24.32
C LEU A 122 -7.40 -0.95 -23.87
N THR A 123 -7.84 -0.53 -22.70
CA THR A 123 -7.30 0.64 -21.98
C THR A 123 -6.33 0.16 -20.91
N LEU A 124 -5.06 0.57 -20.98
CA LEU A 124 -4.08 0.35 -19.92
C LEU A 124 -4.04 1.54 -18.96
N VAL A 125 -4.21 1.29 -17.66
CA VAL A 125 -4.17 2.34 -16.63
C VAL A 125 -2.77 2.45 -16.01
N ARG A 126 -2.29 3.68 -15.78
CA ARG A 126 -1.11 3.97 -14.96
C ARG A 126 -1.41 5.08 -13.96
N ASP A 127 -1.43 4.71 -12.68
CA ASP A 127 -1.69 5.62 -11.57
C ASP A 127 -0.52 5.58 -10.55
N LEU A 128 0.71 5.82 -11.01
CA LEU A 128 1.90 5.76 -10.15
C LEU A 128 2.24 7.10 -9.47
N GLY A 129 1.69 8.19 -9.99
CA GLY A 129 1.87 9.54 -9.45
C GLY A 129 1.11 9.79 -8.16
N PHE A 130 1.26 11.01 -7.63
CA PHE A 130 0.34 11.56 -6.64
C PHE A 130 -0.34 12.81 -7.21
N SER A 131 -1.60 12.98 -6.84
CA SER A 131 -2.47 14.08 -7.24
C SER A 131 -3.58 14.21 -6.22
N ARG A 132 -4.25 15.36 -6.18
CA ARG A 132 -5.42 15.55 -5.33
C ARG A 132 -6.52 14.52 -5.62
N ALA A 133 -6.72 14.18 -6.89
CA ALA A 133 -7.68 13.14 -7.28
C ALA A 133 -7.32 11.76 -6.69
N LYS A 134 -6.02 11.42 -6.59
CA LYS A 134 -5.57 10.18 -5.95
C LYS A 134 -5.78 10.23 -4.43
N ALA A 135 -5.54 11.39 -3.81
CA ALA A 135 -5.84 11.62 -2.39
C ALA A 135 -7.32 11.38 -2.08
N ASP A 136 -8.22 11.91 -2.89
CA ASP A 136 -9.68 11.77 -2.70
C ASP A 136 -10.13 10.30 -2.81
N ARG A 137 -9.51 9.53 -3.70
CA ARG A 137 -9.72 8.07 -3.77
C ARG A 137 -9.22 7.36 -2.52
N TYR A 138 -8.06 7.73 -1.99
CA TYR A 138 -7.58 7.18 -0.71
C TYR A 138 -8.53 7.49 0.45
N ARG A 139 -9.01 8.73 0.57
CA ARG A 139 -9.99 9.10 1.59
C ARG A 139 -11.27 8.26 1.46
N THR A 140 -11.78 8.12 0.24
CA THR A 140 -12.95 7.27 -0.05
C THR A 140 -12.73 5.80 0.36
N LEU A 141 -11.56 5.23 0.04
CA LEU A 141 -11.21 3.86 0.43
C LEU A 141 -11.06 3.70 1.95
N ARG A 142 -10.48 4.69 2.63
CA ARG A 142 -10.36 4.73 4.10
C ARG A 142 -11.74 4.79 4.78
N ASP A 143 -12.61 5.67 4.29
CA ASP A 143 -13.99 5.79 4.79
C ASP A 143 -14.76 4.47 4.62
N ARG A 144 -14.62 3.85 3.44
CA ARG A 144 -15.28 2.58 3.15
C ARG A 144 -14.74 1.44 4.01
N LEU A 145 -13.43 1.38 4.20
CA LEU A 145 -12.81 0.42 5.13
C LEU A 145 -13.41 0.59 6.52
N ARG A 146 -13.47 1.82 7.05
CA ARG A 146 -14.06 2.11 8.35
C ARG A 146 -15.53 1.68 8.43
N GLN A 147 -16.34 2.05 7.43
CA GLN A 147 -17.76 1.72 7.37
C GLN A 147 -18.01 0.20 7.33
N ASN A 148 -17.26 -0.52 6.50
CA ASN A 148 -17.41 -1.97 6.33
C ASN A 148 -16.73 -2.79 7.44
N PHE A 149 -15.86 -2.16 8.23
CA PHE A 149 -15.31 -2.79 9.42
C PHE A 149 -16.31 -2.75 10.59
N GLY A 150 -17.06 -1.65 10.71
CA GLY A 150 -18.07 -1.45 11.75
C GLY A 150 -17.49 -0.80 13.01
N THR A 151 -17.97 -1.21 14.19
CA THR A 151 -17.50 -0.67 15.47
C THR A 151 -16.09 -1.19 15.77
N VAL A 152 -15.14 -0.27 15.93
CA VAL A 152 -13.78 -0.56 16.38
C VAL A 152 -13.50 0.05 17.75
N PRO A 153 -12.49 -0.47 18.49
CA PRO A 153 -11.95 0.22 19.66
C PRO A 153 -11.56 1.66 19.30
N ASP A 154 -11.74 2.59 20.24
CA ASP A 154 -11.23 3.95 20.06
C ASP A 154 -9.71 3.96 20.17
N ASN A 155 -9.05 3.93 19.02
CA ASN A 155 -7.60 3.98 18.92
C ASN A 155 -7.07 5.38 18.59
N ARG A 156 -7.90 6.43 18.65
CA ARG A 156 -7.53 7.79 18.16
C ARG A 156 -6.34 8.42 18.89
N THR A 157 -6.01 7.92 20.07
CA THR A 157 -4.85 8.34 20.87
C THR A 157 -3.76 7.27 20.93
N LYS A 158 -3.96 6.10 20.33
CA LYS A 158 -3.05 4.97 20.42
C LYS A 158 -1.83 5.15 19.53
N ILE A 159 -0.69 4.72 20.05
CA ILE A 159 0.54 4.51 19.31
C ILE A 159 0.69 3.01 19.13
N VAL A 160 0.88 2.56 17.90
CA VAL A 160 0.96 1.15 17.55
C VAL A 160 2.32 0.83 16.93
N PHE A 161 2.97 -0.23 17.37
CA PHE A 161 4.12 -0.82 16.68
C PHE A 161 3.68 -2.04 15.88
N LEU A 162 3.73 -1.92 14.55
CA LEU A 162 3.47 -3.01 13.61
C LEU A 162 4.76 -3.78 13.34
N ARG A 163 4.87 -4.97 13.96
CA ARG A 163 5.93 -5.93 13.66
C ARG A 163 5.88 -6.35 12.20
N ARG A 164 7.06 -6.52 11.63
CA ARG A 164 7.22 -7.10 10.30
C ARG A 164 7.01 -8.61 10.38
N GLY A 165 6.27 -9.17 9.42
CA GLY A 165 6.19 -10.63 9.24
C GLY A 165 7.49 -11.22 8.66
N PRO A 166 7.62 -12.56 8.62
CA PRO A 166 8.82 -13.26 8.15
C PRO A 166 8.96 -13.26 6.62
N THR A 167 7.98 -12.71 5.89
CA THR A 167 7.94 -12.74 4.43
C THR A 167 8.55 -11.48 3.79
N GLY A 168 9.04 -11.61 2.55
CA GLY A 168 9.73 -10.54 1.81
C GLY A 168 11.20 -10.38 2.23
N ASP A 169 11.86 -9.29 1.80
CA ASP A 169 13.31 -9.14 2.07
C ASP A 169 13.61 -9.02 3.58
N ARG A 170 14.75 -9.56 3.99
CA ARG A 170 15.17 -9.53 5.39
C ARG A 170 15.53 -8.12 5.82
N ARG A 171 14.99 -7.71 6.96
CA ARG A 171 15.16 -6.40 7.61
C ARG A 171 15.11 -6.61 9.12
N GLU A 172 16.00 -7.46 9.61
CA GLU A 172 16.00 -7.93 10.99
C GLU A 172 16.53 -6.85 11.93
N ILE A 173 15.75 -6.49 12.95
CA ILE A 173 16.21 -5.65 14.05
C ILE A 173 16.88 -6.56 15.07
N ALA A 174 18.21 -6.50 15.16
CA ALA A 174 19.01 -7.37 16.01
C ALA A 174 18.65 -7.23 17.50
N ASN A 175 18.30 -6.02 17.94
CA ASN A 175 17.84 -5.74 19.31
C ASN A 175 16.30 -5.62 19.42
N SER A 176 15.53 -6.38 18.62
CA SER A 176 14.07 -6.30 18.58
C SER A 176 13.41 -6.47 19.95
N ALA A 177 13.90 -7.40 20.79
CA ALA A 177 13.37 -7.62 22.13
C ALA A 177 13.53 -6.39 23.04
N GLU A 178 14.68 -5.71 22.97
CA GLU A 178 14.94 -4.48 23.72
C GLU A 178 13.99 -3.36 23.27
N LEU A 179 13.90 -3.16 21.95
CA LEU A 179 13.00 -2.18 21.34
C LEU A 179 11.55 -2.42 21.77
N GLU A 180 11.06 -3.64 21.63
CA GLU A 180 9.67 -3.98 21.97
C GLU A 180 9.37 -3.81 23.46
N ASN A 181 10.28 -4.22 24.34
CA ASN A 181 10.13 -4.03 25.78
C ASN A 181 10.05 -2.54 26.13
N ARG A 182 10.92 -1.71 25.54
CA ARG A 182 10.93 -0.26 25.78
C ARG A 182 9.66 0.42 25.26
N LEU A 183 9.21 0.04 24.06
CA LEU A 183 7.97 0.56 23.46
C LEU A 183 6.75 0.15 24.30
N ALA A 184 6.65 -1.11 24.71
CA ALA A 184 5.57 -1.59 25.57
C ALA A 184 5.55 -0.85 26.93
N ALA A 185 6.72 -0.63 27.54
CA ALA A 185 6.84 0.16 28.78
C ALA A 185 6.39 1.62 28.61
N ALA A 186 6.47 2.18 27.39
CA ALA A 186 5.96 3.50 27.04
C ALA A 186 4.46 3.50 26.65
N GLY A 187 3.76 2.36 26.76
CA GLY A 187 2.34 2.24 26.44
C GLY A 187 2.03 2.04 24.94
N VAL A 188 3.04 1.76 24.11
CA VAL A 188 2.84 1.43 22.69
C VAL A 188 2.22 0.04 22.57
N SER A 189 1.15 -0.05 21.77
CA SER A 189 0.48 -1.33 21.49
C SER A 189 1.24 -2.07 20.39
N ILE A 190 1.69 -3.30 20.66
CA ILE A 190 2.45 -4.09 19.69
C ILE A 190 1.52 -5.05 18.95
N VAL A 191 1.54 -5.01 17.63
CA VAL A 191 0.74 -5.86 16.74
C VAL A 191 1.64 -6.54 15.70
N THR A 192 1.17 -7.63 15.08
CA THR A 192 1.92 -8.34 14.03
C THR A 192 1.17 -8.35 12.71
N ALA A 193 1.90 -8.22 11.60
CA ALA A 193 1.32 -8.26 10.26
C ALA A 193 0.80 -9.66 9.86
N GLU A 194 1.16 -10.70 10.62
CA GLU A 194 0.73 -12.08 10.38
C GLU A 194 -0.60 -12.42 11.04
N GLY A 195 -1.27 -13.45 10.51
CA GLY A 195 -2.50 -13.99 11.07
C GLY A 195 -3.75 -13.35 10.48
N ASP A 196 -4.74 -13.08 11.32
CA ASP A 196 -6.03 -12.55 10.88
C ASP A 196 -5.91 -11.06 10.52
N THR A 197 -5.98 -10.76 9.22
CA THR A 197 -5.96 -9.40 8.68
C THR A 197 -7.04 -8.51 9.28
N ARG A 198 -8.24 -9.03 9.59
CA ARG A 198 -9.29 -8.23 10.23
C ARG A 198 -8.89 -7.89 11.65
N GLN A 199 -8.37 -8.84 12.41
CA GLN A 199 -7.87 -8.57 13.76
C GLN A 199 -6.76 -7.50 13.74
N LEU A 200 -5.81 -7.62 12.82
CA LEU A 200 -4.75 -6.63 12.59
C LEU A 200 -5.32 -5.23 12.32
N ILE A 201 -6.27 -5.12 11.39
CA ILE A 201 -6.94 -3.85 11.07
C ILE A 201 -7.64 -3.28 12.31
N SER A 202 -8.39 -4.09 13.06
CA SER A 202 -9.08 -3.65 14.29
C SER A 202 -8.15 -3.01 15.32
N GLN A 203 -6.94 -3.56 15.47
CA GLN A 203 -5.94 -3.06 16.42
C GLN A 203 -5.22 -1.78 15.96
N MET A 204 -5.27 -1.47 14.67
CA MET A 204 -4.60 -0.31 14.08
C MET A 204 -5.56 0.80 13.67
N LEU A 205 -6.82 0.47 13.38
CA LEU A 205 -7.77 1.41 12.78
C LEU A 205 -7.95 2.62 13.70
N ASP A 206 -7.76 3.81 13.14
CA ASP A 206 -7.70 5.13 13.78
C ASP A 206 -6.48 5.41 14.68
N ALA A 207 -5.41 4.61 14.64
CA ALA A 207 -4.22 4.91 15.43
C ALA A 207 -3.69 6.34 15.17
N ALA A 208 -3.25 7.01 16.24
CA ALA A 208 -2.61 8.33 16.15
C ALA A 208 -1.25 8.22 15.45
N VAL A 209 -0.46 7.23 15.87
CA VAL A 209 0.86 6.96 15.33
C VAL A 209 1.01 5.46 15.08
N ILE A 210 1.55 5.09 13.91
CA ILE A 210 1.96 3.71 13.61
C ILE A 210 3.46 3.69 13.33
N ILE A 211 4.18 2.92 14.14
CA ILE A 211 5.61 2.64 14.01
C ILE A 211 5.76 1.33 13.26
N THR A 212 6.62 1.26 12.25
CA THR A 212 6.92 -0.01 11.57
C THR A 212 8.28 0.04 10.88
N VAL A 213 8.85 -1.14 10.61
CA VAL A 213 10.02 -1.26 9.73
C VAL A 213 9.61 -0.93 8.30
N GLU A 214 10.51 -0.39 7.50
CA GLU A 214 10.28 -0.24 6.07
C GLU A 214 9.86 -1.57 5.42
N GLY A 215 8.91 -1.53 4.49
CA GLY A 215 8.43 -2.71 3.76
C GLY A 215 6.98 -2.61 3.32
N SER A 216 6.49 -3.62 2.61
CA SER A 216 5.12 -3.67 2.08
C SER A 216 4.04 -3.58 3.15
N GLN A 217 4.29 -4.08 4.36
CA GLN A 217 3.36 -4.03 5.49
C GLN A 217 3.07 -2.59 5.94
N SER A 218 3.95 -1.63 5.68
CA SER A 218 3.72 -0.21 5.99
C SER A 218 2.45 0.34 5.33
N ARG A 219 1.96 -0.31 4.27
CA ARG A 219 0.74 0.09 3.56
C ARG A 219 -0.54 -0.21 4.35
N HIS A 220 -0.48 -1.13 5.31
CA HIS A 220 -1.55 -1.22 6.29
C HIS A 220 -1.70 0.11 7.05
N ALA A 221 -0.59 0.76 7.43
CA ALA A 221 -0.64 2.00 8.20
C ALA A 221 -1.34 3.14 7.45
N THR A 222 -1.09 3.30 6.15
CA THR A 222 -1.70 4.35 5.32
C THR A 222 -3.23 4.34 5.38
N TYR A 223 -3.84 3.15 5.47
CA TYR A 223 -5.31 3.02 5.55
C TYR A 223 -5.85 3.01 6.97
N ASN A 224 -5.01 2.81 7.98
CA ASN A 224 -5.44 2.62 9.37
C ASN A 224 -5.11 3.80 10.29
N LEU A 225 -4.18 4.69 9.95
CA LEU A 225 -3.97 5.92 10.72
C LEU A 225 -5.25 6.75 10.79
N ARG A 226 -5.49 7.49 11.87
CA ARG A 226 -6.50 8.56 11.86
C ARG A 226 -6.11 9.69 10.90
N ASP A 227 -7.08 10.49 10.51
CA ASP A 227 -6.80 11.71 9.74
C ASP A 227 -5.88 12.65 10.51
N GLY A 228 -4.90 13.22 9.80
CA GLY A 228 -3.80 13.99 10.38
C GLY A 228 -2.84 13.17 11.24
N GLY A 229 -2.97 11.84 11.30
CA GLY A 229 -2.07 10.95 12.06
C GLY A 229 -0.65 10.87 11.46
N GLY A 230 0.21 10.07 12.10
CA GLY A 230 1.63 9.97 11.72
C GLY A 230 2.15 8.54 11.58
N MET A 231 3.04 8.30 10.63
CA MET A 231 3.78 7.03 10.56
C MET A 231 5.27 7.23 10.88
N LEU A 232 5.83 6.39 11.74
CA LEU A 232 7.27 6.33 11.99
C LEU A 232 7.88 5.11 11.31
N THR A 233 8.79 5.33 10.37
CA THR A 233 9.48 4.25 9.65
C THR A 233 10.85 3.98 10.25
N LEU A 234 11.10 2.74 10.66
CA LEU A 234 12.41 2.25 11.08
C LEU A 234 13.17 1.72 9.85
N LEU A 235 14.35 2.28 9.58
CA LEU A 235 15.12 2.02 8.37
C LEU A 235 16.43 1.29 8.71
N PRO A 236 16.79 0.24 7.97
CA PRO A 236 18.15 -0.28 7.99
C PRO A 236 19.12 0.76 7.37
N PRO A 237 20.36 0.87 7.86
CA PRO A 237 21.32 1.88 7.40
C PRO A 237 21.86 1.63 5.98
N ASP A 238 21.79 0.40 5.48
CA ASP A 238 22.26 0.02 4.14
C ASP A 238 21.18 0.15 3.06
N ARG A 239 19.95 0.51 3.45
CA ARG A 239 18.83 0.67 2.51
C ARG A 239 17.90 1.80 2.91
N PHE A 240 18.00 2.89 2.15
CA PHE A 240 17.13 4.06 2.30
C PHE A 240 15.96 4.02 1.31
N TYR A 241 14.79 3.55 1.76
CA TYR A 241 13.57 3.53 0.97
C TYR A 241 12.38 4.04 1.79
N VAL A 242 11.96 5.29 1.57
CA VAL A 242 10.90 5.92 2.39
C VAL A 242 9.63 6.14 1.58
N ALA A 243 9.22 5.13 0.81
CA ALA A 243 8.11 5.28 -0.13
C ALA A 243 6.86 5.82 0.53
N ALA A 244 6.47 5.30 1.70
CA ALA A 244 5.27 5.73 2.41
C ALA A 244 5.19 7.22 2.77
N HIS A 245 6.30 7.97 2.75
CA HIS A 245 6.30 9.42 2.93
C HIS A 245 5.34 10.13 1.97
N GLU A 246 5.39 9.80 0.67
CA GLU A 246 4.59 10.48 -0.35
C GLU A 246 3.09 10.16 -0.23
N TRP A 247 2.74 8.91 0.11
CA TRP A 247 1.34 8.53 0.36
C TRP A 247 0.76 9.26 1.57
N LEU A 248 1.54 9.40 2.64
CA LEU A 248 1.10 10.11 3.84
C LEU A 248 0.96 11.61 3.57
N ARG A 249 1.90 12.22 2.84
CA ARG A 249 1.78 13.61 2.41
C ARG A 249 0.55 13.84 1.52
N CYS A 250 0.24 12.91 0.63
CA CYS A 250 -0.95 12.96 -0.21
C CYS A 250 -2.25 12.98 0.62
N LEU A 251 -2.22 12.46 1.84
CA LEU A 251 -3.34 12.39 2.77
C LEU A 251 -3.29 13.45 3.90
N ASP A 252 -2.42 14.46 3.78
CA ASP A 252 -2.20 15.47 4.83
C ASP A 252 -1.82 14.85 6.19
N MET A 253 -1.09 13.74 6.14
CA MET A 253 -0.57 13.01 7.30
C MET A 253 0.93 13.24 7.47
N HIS A 254 1.41 12.94 8.67
CA HIS A 254 2.81 13.10 9.03
C HIS A 254 3.61 11.82 8.83
N SER A 255 4.92 12.00 8.63
CA SER A 255 5.86 10.88 8.62
C SER A 255 7.14 11.28 9.34
N GLY A 256 7.71 10.30 10.03
CA GLY A 256 9.01 10.36 10.67
C GLY A 256 9.84 9.14 10.29
N MET A 257 11.14 9.23 10.51
CA MET A 257 12.06 8.13 10.27
C MET A 257 13.13 8.06 11.35
N VAL A 258 13.55 6.84 11.68
CA VAL A 258 14.75 6.55 12.47
C VAL A 258 15.58 5.55 11.68
N ILE A 259 16.86 5.86 11.52
CA ILE A 259 17.81 5.02 10.79
C ILE A 259 18.65 4.28 11.81
N GLY A 260 18.69 2.96 11.71
CA GLY A 260 19.46 2.14 12.62
C GLY A 260 20.96 2.15 12.36
N SER A 261 21.68 1.38 13.17
CA SER A 261 23.11 1.11 13.00
C SER A 261 23.35 -0.32 12.51
N MET A 262 24.39 -0.52 11.70
CA MET A 262 24.72 -1.86 11.18
C MET A 262 25.03 -2.81 12.34
N ALA A 263 24.53 -4.04 12.24
CA ALA A 263 24.80 -5.12 13.18
C ALA A 263 25.07 -6.43 12.43
N GLU A 264 25.64 -7.42 13.11
CA GLU A 264 26.03 -8.70 12.50
C GLU A 264 24.84 -9.44 11.85
N SER A 265 23.67 -9.42 12.50
CA SER A 265 22.43 -10.07 12.04
C SER A 265 21.39 -9.11 11.47
N GLY A 266 21.79 -7.92 11.00
CA GLY A 266 20.87 -6.91 10.45
C GLY A 266 21.24 -5.51 10.92
N PHE A 267 20.34 -4.88 11.67
CA PHE A 267 20.58 -3.54 12.23
C PHE A 267 20.02 -3.40 13.63
N THR A 268 20.58 -2.50 14.43
CA THR A 268 20.02 -2.10 15.72
C THR A 268 19.29 -0.77 15.60
N ILE A 269 18.28 -0.57 16.43
CA ILE A 269 17.53 0.69 16.56
C ILE A 269 17.60 1.12 18.01
N ASP A 270 17.94 2.39 18.25
CA ASP A 270 17.87 2.98 19.58
C ASP A 270 16.39 3.21 19.96
N PRO A 271 15.88 2.51 20.98
CA PRO A 271 14.48 2.65 21.39
C PRO A 271 14.13 4.05 21.91
N ASP A 272 15.07 4.77 22.51
CA ASP A 272 14.84 6.12 23.02
C ASP A 272 14.78 7.14 21.88
N GLU A 273 15.55 6.94 20.80
CA GLU A 273 15.42 7.75 19.57
C GLU A 273 14.04 7.56 18.92
N VAL A 274 13.53 6.32 18.88
CA VAL A 274 12.19 6.02 18.38
C VAL A 274 11.13 6.78 19.17
N LEU A 275 11.19 6.75 20.49
CA LEU A 275 10.23 7.45 21.35
C LEU A 275 10.34 8.97 21.23
N ALA A 276 11.55 9.52 21.16
CA ALA A 276 11.76 10.93 20.92
C ALA A 276 11.14 11.37 19.57
N MET A 277 11.25 10.54 18.52
CA MET A 277 10.61 10.82 17.23
C MET A 277 9.09 10.68 17.27
N VAL A 278 8.55 9.75 18.07
CA VAL A 278 7.10 9.67 18.33
C VAL A 278 6.59 10.97 18.97
N ASP A 279 7.30 11.52 19.96
CA ASP A 279 6.94 12.80 20.58
C ASP A 279 6.94 13.95 19.54
N GLN A 280 7.93 13.97 18.63
CA GLN A 280 7.96 14.95 17.53
C GLN A 280 6.77 14.81 16.58
N LEU A 281 6.34 13.59 16.29
CA LEU A 281 5.15 13.33 15.47
C LEU A 281 3.88 13.78 16.18
N LEU A 282 3.70 13.44 17.45
CA LEU A 282 2.54 13.85 18.24
C LEU A 282 2.42 15.37 18.32
N MET A 283 3.53 16.07 18.57
CA MET A 283 3.53 17.54 18.56
C MET A 283 3.10 18.14 17.21
N ARG A 284 3.42 17.50 16.09
CA ARG A 284 2.97 17.95 14.76
C ARG A 284 1.49 17.69 14.54
N ILE A 285 1.03 16.49 14.92
CA ILE A 285 -0.38 16.09 14.84
C ILE A 285 -1.25 17.08 15.62
N ASP A 286 -0.85 17.43 16.85
CA ASP A 286 -1.61 18.33 17.72
C ASP A 286 -1.63 19.77 17.20
N ARG A 287 -0.52 20.24 16.60
CA ARG A 287 -0.47 21.57 15.96
C ARG A 287 -1.39 21.66 14.75
N GLN A 288 -1.47 20.61 13.94
CA GLN A 288 -2.38 20.57 12.79
C GLN A 288 -3.84 20.53 13.24
N ALA A 289 -4.15 19.86 14.35
CA ALA A 289 -5.52 19.80 14.89
C ALA A 289 -5.98 21.14 15.52
N ALA A 290 -5.05 22.02 15.89
CA ALA A 290 -5.33 23.31 16.52
C ALA A 290 -5.47 24.49 15.53
N GLY A 291 -5.11 24.30 14.26
CA GLY A 291 -5.20 25.32 13.20
C GLY A 291 -6.37 25.06 12.26
#